data_AF-W2SRD3-F1
#
_entry.id   AF-W2SRD3-F1
#
_cell.length_a   1.000
_cell.length_b   1.000
_cell.length_c   1.000
_cell.angle_alpha   90.00
_cell.angle_beta   90.00
_cell.angle_gamma   90.00
#
_symmetry.space_group_name_H-M   'P 1'
#
loop_
_entity.id
_entity.type
_entity.pdbx_description
1 polymer ?
#
loop_
_entity_poly.entity_id
_entity_poly.type
_entity_poly.pdbx_seq_one_letter_code
_entity_poly.pdbx_strand_id
1 'polypeptide(L)'
;MTSDRSQPPDRSARQRRRDLIQKFAALGSLVALVIAFSVTSSAFFSVGNMMTVSLQVTSIAYLGVAATCVIITGGIDLSVGSVLALAGVSAALLAKAGMAVPLAMLCGVLVGALCGYVNGICVTRMGLPPFIATLGMMLVAR
;
A
#
# COMPACT_ATOMS: atom_id res chain seq x y z
N MET A 1 31.94 -9.02 34.55
CA MET A 1 32.54 -8.39 33.35
C MET A 1 32.61 -9.43 32.24
N THR A 2 31.54 -9.58 31.46
CA THR A 2 31.61 -10.26 30.16
C THR A 2 30.85 -9.39 29.17
N SER A 3 31.61 -8.47 28.60
CA SER A 3 31.28 -7.73 27.40
C SER A 3 31.21 -8.72 26.24
N ASP A 4 30.02 -9.24 25.94
CA ASP A 4 29.79 -9.86 24.64
C ASP A 4 28.85 -8.96 23.84
N ARG A 5 29.46 -7.93 23.26
CA ARG A 5 28.84 -7.12 22.21
C ARG A 5 28.79 -8.00 20.98
N SER A 6 27.64 -8.63 20.75
CA SER A 6 27.26 -9.22 19.47
C SER A 6 27.22 -8.11 18.40
N GLN A 7 28.40 -7.78 17.87
CA GLN A 7 28.54 -6.91 16.71
C GLN A 7 27.82 -7.59 15.53
N PRO A 8 26.94 -6.89 14.81
CA PRO A 8 26.32 -7.46 13.62
C PRO A 8 27.41 -7.79 12.59
N PRO A 9 27.29 -8.89 11.82
CA PRO A 9 28.33 -9.34 10.91
C PRO A 9 28.67 -8.26 9.89
N ASP A 10 29.97 -8.04 9.69
CA ASP A 10 30.51 -7.11 8.71
C ASP A 10 29.99 -7.46 7.31
N ARG A 11 29.03 -6.67 6.80
CA ARG A 11 28.47 -6.85 5.45
C ARG A 11 29.61 -6.70 4.46
N SER A 12 30.11 -7.83 3.93
CA SER A 12 31.22 -7.86 2.97
C SER A 12 31.05 -6.79 1.88
N ALA A 13 32.14 -6.12 1.50
CA ALA A 13 32.12 -5.05 0.50
C ALA A 13 31.43 -5.46 -0.82
N ARG A 14 31.42 -6.76 -1.14
CA ARG A 14 30.70 -7.35 -2.27
C ARG A 14 29.17 -7.28 -2.12
N GLN A 15 28.64 -7.46 -0.91
CA GLN A 15 27.22 -7.33 -0.59
C GLN A 15 26.76 -5.86 -0.72
N ARG A 16 27.51 -4.92 -0.13
CA ARG A 16 27.22 -3.47 -0.26
C ARG A 16 27.27 -3.02 -1.73
N ARG A 17 28.26 -3.49 -2.50
CA ARG A 17 28.35 -3.19 -3.93
C ARG A 17 27.16 -3.75 -4.71
N ARG A 18 26.69 -4.96 -4.39
CA ARG A 18 25.47 -5.53 -4.99
C ARG A 18 24.22 -4.73 -4.65
N ASP A 19 24.02 -4.35 -3.39
CA ASP A 19 22.88 -3.53 -2.96
C ASP A 19 22.86 -2.18 -3.67
N LEU A 20 24.03 -1.54 -3.80
CA LEU A 20 24.18 -0.28 -4.53
C LEU A 20 23.87 -0.47 -6.02
N ILE A 21 24.46 -1.49 -6.66
CA ILE A 21 24.18 -1.80 -8.07
C ILE A 21 22.69 -2.07 -8.27
N GLN A 22 22.01 -2.80 -7.39
CA GLN A 22 20.58 -3.06 -7.50
C GLN A 22 19.73 -1.79 -7.39
N LYS A 23 20.04 -0.91 -6.44
CA LYS A 23 19.34 0.38 -6.30
C LYS A 23 19.52 1.25 -7.55
N PHE A 24 20.75 1.37 -8.05
CA PHE A 24 21.03 2.15 -9.26
C PHE A 24 20.52 1.46 -10.53
N ALA A 25 20.47 0.13 -10.59
CA ALA A 25 19.91 -0.61 -11.71
C ALA A 25 18.39 -0.45 -11.80
N ALA A 26 17.67 -0.46 -10.67
CA ALA A 26 16.23 -0.21 -10.64
C ALA A 26 15.89 1.22 -11.08
N LEU A 27 16.67 2.20 -10.63
CA LEU A 27 16.48 3.59 -11.02
C LEU A 27 16.88 3.84 -12.49
N GLY A 28 17.97 3.21 -12.93
CA GLY A 28 18.42 3.24 -14.32
C GLY A 28 17.45 2.56 -15.28
N SER A 29 16.85 1.42 -14.89
CA SER A 29 15.84 0.74 -15.70
C SER A 29 14.56 1.56 -15.80
N LEU A 30 14.15 2.25 -14.73
CA LEU A 30 13.03 3.18 -14.75
C LEU A 30 13.28 4.33 -15.76
N VAL A 31 14.45 4.97 -15.70
CA VAL A 31 14.82 6.04 -16.65
C VAL A 31 14.82 5.53 -18.09
N ALA A 32 15.40 4.34 -18.33
CA ALA A 32 15.41 3.73 -19.65
C ALA A 32 13.99 3.45 -20.18
N LEU A 33 13.09 2.94 -19.33
CA LEU A 33 11.67 2.72 -19.67
C LEU A 33 10.95 4.03 -19.99
N VAL A 34 11.18 5.09 -19.22
CA VAL A 34 10.61 6.41 -19.45
C VAL A 34 11.04 6.96 -20.81
N ILE A 35 12.33 6.87 -21.14
CA ILE A 35 12.87 7.32 -22.44
C ILE A 35 12.27 6.48 -23.58
N ALA A 36 12.26 5.15 -23.44
CA ALA A 36 11.71 4.26 -24.45
C ALA A 36 10.24 4.55 -24.73
N PHE A 37 9.39 4.65 -23.70
CA PHE A 37 7.98 4.94 -23.91
C PHE A 37 7.71 6.38 -24.34
N SER A 38 8.55 7.34 -23.94
CA SER A 38 8.50 8.72 -24.42
C SER A 38 8.65 8.82 -25.94
N VAL A 39 9.46 7.97 -26.57
CA VAL A 39 9.70 8.03 -28.02
C VAL A 39 8.81 7.06 -28.80
N THR A 40 8.42 5.94 -28.20
CA THR A 40 7.63 4.90 -28.88
C THR A 40 6.12 5.15 -28.78
N SER A 41 5.64 5.87 -27.77
CA SER A 41 4.20 6.06 -27.53
C SER A 41 3.82 7.54 -27.36
N SER A 42 3.01 8.06 -28.28
CA SER A 42 2.41 9.39 -28.15
C SER A 42 1.45 9.52 -26.96
N ALA A 43 0.93 8.39 -26.44
CA ALA A 43 0.07 8.36 -25.27
C ALA A 43 0.84 8.49 -23.95
N PHE A 44 2.17 8.31 -23.94
CA PHE A 44 2.95 8.29 -22.71
C PHE A 44 2.86 9.61 -21.92
N PHE A 45 2.98 10.75 -22.59
CA PHE A 45 2.80 12.08 -21.99
C PHE A 45 1.38 12.63 -22.09
N SER A 46 0.40 11.81 -22.48
CA SER A 46 -1.00 12.23 -22.45
C SER A 46 -1.42 12.58 -21.02
N VAL A 47 -2.22 13.64 -20.89
CA VAL A 47 -2.84 14.04 -19.61
C VAL A 47 -3.61 12.87 -19.01
N GLY A 48 -4.31 12.07 -19.84
CA GLY A 48 -5.03 10.89 -19.36
C GLY A 48 -4.12 9.82 -18.75
N ASN A 49 -2.97 9.56 -19.37
CA ASN A 49 -1.99 8.62 -18.82
C ASN A 49 -1.36 9.17 -17.53
N MET A 50 -0.96 10.44 -17.51
CA MET A 50 -0.43 11.09 -16.30
C MET A 50 -1.43 11.09 -15.16
N MET A 51 -2.71 11.37 -15.42
CA MET A 51 -3.77 11.31 -14.40
C MET A 51 -3.97 9.88 -13.89
N THR A 52 -4.00 8.89 -14.78
CA THR A 52 -4.16 7.48 -14.40
C THR A 52 -3.00 7.01 -13.51
N VAL A 53 -1.76 7.27 -13.92
CA VAL A 53 -0.56 6.93 -13.15
C VAL A 53 -0.57 7.67 -11.81
N SER A 54 -0.90 8.96 -11.79
CA SER A 54 -0.94 9.77 -10.56
C SER A 54 -1.98 9.26 -9.57
N LEU A 55 -3.18 8.89 -10.03
CA LEU A 55 -4.23 8.32 -9.18
C LEU A 55 -3.82 6.96 -8.59
N GLN A 56 -3.14 6.12 -9.38
CA GLN A 56 -2.64 4.83 -8.92
C GLN A 56 -1.53 4.98 -7.87
N VAL A 57 -0.55 5.86 -8.13
CA VAL A 57 0.54 6.16 -7.19
C VAL A 57 0.01 6.77 -5.90
N THR A 58 -0.96 7.68 -5.99
CA THR A 58 -1.61 8.31 -4.83
C THR A 58 -2.23 7.25 -3.91
N SER A 59 -2.95 6.28 -4.49
CA SER A 59 -3.56 5.18 -3.73
C SER A 59 -2.52 4.35 -2.97
N ILE A 60 -1.43 3.97 -3.65
CA ILE A 60 -0.32 3.21 -3.04
C ILE A 60 0.40 4.04 -1.96
N ALA A 61 0.59 5.34 -2.19
CA ALA A 61 1.25 6.23 -1.23
C ALA A 61 0.45 6.34 0.07
N TYR A 62 -0.87 6.56 -0.01
CA TYR A 62 -1.74 6.59 1.17
C TYR A 62 -1.74 5.24 1.92
N LEU A 63 -1.80 4.12 1.20
CA LEU A 63 -1.69 2.80 1.83
C LEU A 63 -0.34 2.60 2.51
N GLY A 64 0.76 3.07 1.92
CA GLY A 64 2.10 3.00 2.52
C GLY A 64 2.20 3.81 3.82
N VAL A 65 1.61 5.01 3.85
CA VAL A 65 1.53 5.82 5.07
C VAL A 65 0.70 5.10 6.15
N ALA A 66 -0.46 4.56 5.78
CA ALA A 66 -1.30 3.79 6.71
C ALA A 66 -0.61 2.52 7.24
N ALA A 67 0.06 1.78 6.37
CA ALA A 67 0.83 0.59 6.73
C ALA A 67 2.00 0.93 7.68
N THR A 68 2.57 2.13 7.58
CA THR A 68 3.62 2.59 8.51
C THR A 68 3.10 2.64 9.94
N CYS A 69 1.88 3.13 10.16
CA CYS A 69 1.24 3.12 11.49
C CYS A 69 1.08 1.69 12.03
N VAL A 70 0.67 0.75 11.19
CA VAL A 70 0.52 -0.68 11.57
C VAL A 70 1.88 -1.30 11.94
N ILE A 71 2.91 -1.03 11.14
CA ILE A 71 4.26 -1.57 11.37
C ILE A 71 4.85 -1.03 12.68
N ILE A 72 4.66 0.26 12.99
CA ILE A 72 5.13 0.86 14.24
C ILE A 72 4.46 0.20 15.46
N THR A 73 3.21 -0.25 15.33
CA THR A 73 2.53 -1.02 16.39
C THR A 73 2.98 -2.48 16.50
N GLY A 74 3.94 -2.93 15.68
CA GLY A 74 4.43 -4.31 15.65
C GLY A 74 3.48 -5.29 14.93
N GLY A 75 2.49 -4.76 14.21
CA GLY A 75 1.50 -5.55 13.48
C GLY A 75 1.82 -5.70 11.99
N ILE A 76 1.01 -6.50 11.32
CA ILE A 76 0.95 -6.62 9.86
C ILE A 76 -0.53 -6.54 9.45
N ASP A 77 -0.85 -5.74 8.45
CA ASP A 77 -2.20 -5.65 7.88
C ASP A 77 -2.24 -6.22 6.47
N LEU A 78 -2.82 -7.42 6.34
CA LEU A 78 -3.06 -8.09 5.06
C LEU A 78 -4.33 -7.60 4.35
N SER A 79 -5.25 -6.97 5.07
CA SER A 79 -6.59 -6.64 4.58
C SER A 79 -6.63 -5.38 3.71
N VAL A 80 -5.61 -4.52 3.76
CA VAL A 80 -5.60 -3.19 3.14
C VAL A 80 -6.01 -3.18 1.66
N GLY A 81 -5.59 -4.19 0.89
CA GLY A 81 -5.96 -4.32 -0.52
C GLY A 81 -7.43 -4.65 -0.73
N SER A 82 -7.94 -5.66 -0.02
CA SER A 82 -9.35 -6.06 -0.08
C SER A 82 -10.27 -4.95 0.45
N VAL A 83 -9.90 -4.30 1.56
CA VAL A 83 -10.67 -3.19 2.14
C VAL A 83 -10.70 -1.98 1.20
N LEU A 84 -9.58 -1.65 0.54
CA LEU A 84 -9.55 -0.60 -0.49
C LEU A 84 -10.51 -0.94 -1.65
N ALA A 85 -10.48 -2.18 -2.12
CA ALA A 85 -11.38 -2.63 -3.20
C ALA A 85 -12.85 -2.56 -2.78
N LEU A 86 -13.20 -3.06 -1.58
CA LEU A 86 -14.55 -3.00 -1.03
C LEU A 86 -15.04 -1.55 -0.89
N ALA A 87 -14.22 -0.67 -0.32
CA ALA A 87 -14.55 0.75 -0.16
C ALA A 87 -14.79 1.44 -1.52
N GLY A 88 -13.91 1.18 -2.50
CA GLY A 88 -14.02 1.73 -3.85
C GLY A 88 -15.26 1.24 -4.59
N VAL A 89 -15.54 -0.08 -4.55
CA VAL A 89 -16.74 -0.66 -5.17
C VAL A 89 -18.01 -0.15 -4.50
N SER A 90 -18.02 -0.04 -3.17
CA SER A 90 -19.17 0.49 -2.42
C SER A 90 -19.49 1.93 -2.84
N ALA A 91 -18.47 2.80 -2.91
CA ALA A 91 -18.63 4.18 -3.38
C ALA A 91 -19.10 4.22 -4.85
N ALA A 92 -18.52 3.40 -5.73
CA ALA A 92 -18.89 3.35 -7.14
C ALA A 92 -20.35 2.89 -7.34
N LEU A 93 -20.81 1.90 -6.57
CA LEU A 93 -22.19 1.41 -6.63
C LEU A 93 -23.18 2.48 -6.16
N LEU A 94 -22.87 3.22 -5.08
CA LEU A 94 -23.72 4.30 -4.60
C LEU A 94 -23.77 5.46 -5.59
N ALA A 95 -22.64 5.85 -6.17
CA ALA A 95 -22.61 6.86 -7.22
C ALA A 95 -23.43 6.42 -8.46
N LYS A 96 -23.31 5.15 -8.85
CA LYS A 96 -24.11 4.57 -9.95
C LYS A 96 -25.61 4.53 -9.63
N ALA A 97 -25.98 4.38 -8.36
CA ALA A 97 -27.36 4.43 -7.89
C ALA A 97 -27.96 5.86 -7.84
N GLY A 98 -27.21 6.87 -8.30
CA GLY A 98 -27.68 8.26 -8.38
C GLY A 98 -27.32 9.11 -7.16
N MET A 99 -26.56 8.57 -6.20
CA MET A 99 -26.05 9.35 -5.07
C MET A 99 -25.00 10.36 -5.55
N ALA A 100 -25.02 11.57 -4.98
CA ALA A 100 -24.01 12.58 -5.28
C ALA A 100 -22.60 12.03 -4.99
N VAL A 101 -21.67 12.24 -5.93
CA VAL A 101 -20.30 11.68 -5.86
C VAL A 101 -19.59 11.95 -4.52
N PRO A 102 -19.63 13.18 -3.94
CA PRO A 102 -18.97 13.42 -2.65
C PRO A 102 -19.56 12.58 -1.51
N LEU A 103 -20.88 12.34 -1.53
CA LEU A 103 -21.55 11.55 -0.51
C LEU A 103 -21.23 10.05 -0.68
N ALA A 104 -21.22 9.57 -1.91
CA ALA A 104 -20.81 8.20 -2.22
C ALA A 104 -19.35 7.91 -1.80
N MET A 105 -18.45 8.88 -2.02
CA MET A 105 -17.06 8.80 -1.54
C MET A 105 -16.99 8.72 -0.01
N LEU A 106 -17.75 9.56 0.70
CA LEU A 106 -17.83 9.52 2.16
C LEU A 106 -18.29 8.15 2.66
N CYS A 107 -19.31 7.56 2.03
CA CYS A 107 -19.75 6.20 2.35
C CYS A 107 -18.65 5.17 2.14
N GLY A 108 -17.87 5.25 1.05
CA GLY A 108 -16.72 4.37 0.84
C GLY A 108 -15.66 4.50 1.96
N VAL A 109 -15.35 5.74 2.37
CA VAL A 109 -14.44 6.00 3.50
C VAL A 109 -14.98 5.39 4.80
N LEU A 110 -16.29 5.51 5.06
CA LEU A 110 -16.94 4.92 6.24
C LEU A 110 -16.87 3.39 6.21
N VAL A 111 -17.04 2.76 5.05
CA VAL A 111 -16.87 1.30 4.89
C VAL A 111 -15.45 0.87 5.24
N GLY A 112 -14.44 1.58 4.72
CA GLY A 112 -13.04 1.32 5.05
C GLY A 112 -12.74 1.52 6.54
N ALA A 113 -13.23 2.61 7.13
CA ALA A 113 -13.09 2.92 8.55
C ALA A 113 -13.75 1.86 9.44
N LEU A 114 -14.92 1.34 9.04
CA LEU A 114 -15.61 0.27 9.76
C LEU A 114 -14.78 -1.02 9.75
N CYS A 115 -14.21 -1.40 8.60
CA CYS A 115 -13.33 -2.57 8.49
C CYS A 115 -12.10 -2.41 9.41
N GLY A 116 -11.46 -1.24 9.38
CA GLY A 116 -10.32 -0.93 10.26
C GLY A 116 -10.70 -0.94 11.74
N TYR A 117 -11.90 -0.44 12.08
CA TYR A 117 -12.42 -0.47 13.44
C TYR A 117 -12.66 -1.89 13.94
N VAL A 118 -13.24 -2.77 13.12
CA VAL A 118 -13.42 -4.19 13.43
C VAL A 118 -12.06 -4.85 13.68
N ASN A 119 -11.08 -4.65 12.79
CA ASN A 119 -9.72 -5.15 12.99
C ASN A 119 -9.11 -4.63 14.32
N GLY A 120 -9.30 -3.35 14.62
CA GLY A 120 -8.84 -2.73 15.87
C GLY A 120 -9.45 -3.37 17.11
N ILE A 121 -10.76 -3.67 17.11
CA ILE A 121 -11.44 -4.39 18.20
C ILE A 121 -10.90 -5.81 18.33
N CYS A 122 -10.74 -6.53 17.22
CA CYS A 122 -10.21 -7.88 17.20
C CYS A 122 -8.84 -7.97 17.88
N VAL A 123 -7.98 -7.00 17.60
CA VAL A 123 -6.64 -6.94 18.19
C VAL A 123 -6.68 -6.48 19.65
N THR A 124 -7.36 -5.38 19.96
CA THR A 124 -7.27 -4.74 21.28
C THR A 124 -8.14 -5.39 22.36
N ARG A 125 -9.32 -5.92 22.00
CA ARG A 125 -10.27 -6.50 22.97
C ARG A 125 -10.34 -8.02 22.93
N MET A 126 -10.23 -8.63 21.75
CA MET A 126 -10.26 -10.09 21.63
C MET A 126 -8.87 -10.73 21.75
N GLY A 127 -7.81 -9.93 21.81
CA GLY A 127 -6.43 -10.42 21.96
C GLY A 127 -5.94 -11.22 20.75
N LEU A 128 -6.57 -11.07 19.59
CA LEU A 128 -6.15 -11.76 18.38
C LEU A 128 -4.85 -11.14 17.85
N PRO A 129 -3.87 -11.95 17.43
CA PRO A 129 -2.71 -11.44 16.70
C PRO A 129 -3.15 -10.62 15.47
N PRO A 130 -2.54 -9.44 15.20
CA PRO A 130 -2.93 -8.55 14.09
C PRO A 130 -2.98 -9.23 12.72
N PHE A 131 -2.06 -10.16 12.48
CA PHE A 131 -2.03 -10.97 11.26
C PHE A 131 -3.31 -11.80 11.07
N ILE A 132 -3.82 -12.44 12.14
CA ILE A 132 -5.01 -13.30 12.05
C ILE A 132 -6.27 -12.44 11.86
N ALA A 133 -6.39 -11.35 12.61
CA ALA A 133 -7.51 -10.43 12.47
C ALA A 133 -7.61 -9.87 11.04
N THR A 134 -6.49 -9.40 10.49
CA THR A 134 -6.44 -8.80 9.15
C THR A 134 -6.56 -9.85 8.03
N LEU A 135 -6.06 -11.07 8.21
CA LEU A 135 -6.33 -12.17 7.29
C LEU A 135 -7.84 -12.50 7.22
N GLY A 136 -8.51 -12.53 8.37
CA GLY A 136 -9.97 -12.74 8.43
C GLY A 136 -10.73 -11.62 7.70
N MET A 137 -10.38 -10.36 7.96
CA MET A 137 -10.99 -9.22 7.26
C MET A 137 -10.70 -9.22 5.77
N MET A 138 -9.49 -9.64 5.35
CA MET A 138 -9.15 -9.78 3.93
C MET A 138 -10.10 -10.75 3.21
N LEU A 139 -10.50 -11.85 3.86
CA LEU A 139 -11.45 -12.82 3.31
C LEU A 139 -12.88 -12.28 3.27
N VAL A 140 -13.28 -11.49 4.27
CA VAL A 140 -14.61 -10.85 4.30
C VAL A 140 -14.75 -9.75 3.25
N ALA A 141 -13.69 -8.98 3.00
CA ALA A 141 -13.69 -7.87 2.07
C ALA A 141 -13.34 -8.24 0.61
N ARG A 142 -13.03 -9.52 0.34
CA ARG A 142 -12.68 -10.02 -1.00
C ARG A 142 -13.91 -10.43 -1.78
#